data_AF-A0A955UFQ1-F1
#
_entry.id   AF-A0A955UFQ1-F1
#
_cell.length_a   1.000
_cell.length_b   1.000
_cell.length_c   1.000
_cell.angle_alpha   90.00
_cell.angle_beta   90.00
_cell.angle_gamma   90.00
#
_symmetry.space_group_name_H-M   'P 1'
#
loop_
_entity.id
_entity.type
_entity.pdbx_description
1 polymer ?
#
loop_
_entity_poly.entity_id
_entity_poly.type
_entity_poly.pdbx_seq_one_letter_code
_entity_poly.pdbx_strand_id
1 'polypeptide(L)' 'MNETTAATQHPPARPRPRVAVVKFASCDGCQLSILNMEDDLLALGEALDIAYFPEASSNMQPGP' A
#
# COMPACT_ATOMS: atom_id res chain seq x y z
N MET A 1 19.67 6.43 26.33
CA MET A 1 18.53 7.26 26.79
C MET A 1 18.15 8.17 25.63
N ASN A 2 17.02 8.09 24.93
CA ASN A 2 15.74 7.40 25.13
C ASN A 2 15.38 6.55 23.89
N GLU A 3 15.12 5.28 24.14
CA GLU A 3 14.35 4.46 23.21
C GLU A 3 12.89 4.90 23.38
N THR A 4 12.34 5.63 22.41
CA THR A 4 10.90 5.89 22.33
C THR A 4 10.41 5.23 21.06
N THR A 5 10.02 3.97 21.25
CA THR A 5 9.06 3.21 20.45
C THR A 5 7.98 4.14 19.91
N ALA A 6 8.07 4.50 18.62
CA ALA A 6 6.95 5.04 17.89
C ALA A 6 5.94 3.90 17.71
N ALA A 7 4.75 4.13 18.25
CA ALA A 7 3.74 3.13 18.48
C ALA A 7 3.29 2.42 17.20
N THR A 8 3.36 1.10 17.20
CA THR A 8 2.48 0.25 16.41
C THR A 8 1.03 0.57 16.81
N GLN A 9 0.39 1.48 16.08
CA GLN A 9 -1.05 1.70 16.17
C GLN A 9 -1.74 0.67 15.25
N HIS A 10 -1.84 -0.58 15.68
CA HIS A 10 -2.66 -1.58 14.99
C HIS A 10 -3.92 -1.88 15.83
N PRO A 11 -5.13 -1.45 15.40
CA PRO A 11 -6.39 -1.90 16.00
C PRO A 11 -6.58 -3.43 15.81
N PRO A 12 -7.47 -4.10 16.57
CA PRO A 12 -7.53 -5.57 16.61
C PRO A 12 -7.68 -6.21 15.23
N ALA A 13 -7.05 -7.38 15.08
CA ALA A 13 -6.82 -8.17 13.86
C ALA A 13 -8.04 -8.36 12.95
N ARG A 14 -8.42 -7.31 12.24
CA ARG A 14 -9.21 -7.41 11.01
C ARG A 14 -8.21 -7.74 9.90
N PRO A 15 -8.53 -8.69 8.99
CA PRO A 15 -7.69 -8.89 7.81
C PRO A 15 -7.46 -7.54 7.13
N ARG A 16 -6.21 -7.29 6.74
CA ARG A 16 -5.81 -6.06 6.05
C ARG A 16 -6.74 -5.86 4.85
N PRO A 17 -7.28 -4.65 4.63
CA PRO A 17 -8.11 -4.38 3.47
C PRO A 17 -7.35 -4.75 2.19
N ARG A 18 -8.01 -5.54 1.32
CA ARG A 18 -7.45 -5.90 0.02
C ARG A 18 -7.71 -4.76 -0.97
N VAL A 19 -6.69 -4.36 -1.71
CA VAL A 19 -6.76 -3.23 -2.64
C VAL A 19 -6.19 -3.62 -4.00
N ALA A 20 -6.85 -3.15 -5.07
CA ALA A 20 -6.34 -3.18 -6.43
C ALA A 20 -6.27 -1.76 -6.99
N VAL A 21 -5.16 -1.44 -7.65
CA VAL A 21 -4.97 -0.24 -8.46
C VAL A 21 -5.13 -0.63 -9.92
N VAL A 22 -6.28 -0.29 -10.50
CA VAL A 22 -6.62 -0.64 -11.89
C VAL A 22 -6.49 0.59 -12.78
N LYS A 23 -5.64 0.47 -13.80
CA LYS A 23 -5.48 1.49 -14.83
C LYS A 23 -6.56 1.35 -15.90
N PHE A 24 -7.31 2.43 -16.14
CA PHE A 24 -8.22 2.56 -17.29
C PHE A 24 -7.53 3.39 -18.41
N ALA A 25 -8.24 4.29 -19.10
CA ALA A 25 -7.63 5.22 -20.05
C ALA A 25 -6.98 6.40 -19.29
N SER A 26 -5.71 6.26 -18.90
CA SER A 26 -4.90 7.34 -18.29
C SER A 26 -3.41 7.19 -18.61
N CYS A 27 -2.63 8.24 -18.34
CA CYS A 27 -1.19 8.32 -18.59
C CYS A 27 -0.31 7.80 -17.43
N ASP A 28 -0.85 6.98 -16.53
CA ASP A 28 -0.16 6.46 -15.32
C ASP A 28 0.17 7.49 -14.24
N GLY A 29 0.03 8.80 -14.49
CA GLY A 29 0.43 9.84 -13.55
C GLY A 29 -0.20 9.70 -12.15
N CYS A 30 -1.49 9.35 -12.06
CA CYS A 30 -2.17 9.22 -10.77
C CYS A 30 -1.63 8.07 -9.90
N GLN A 31 -1.22 6.96 -10.52
CA GLN A 31 -0.66 5.82 -9.77
C GLN A 31 0.80 6.04 -9.38
N LEU A 32 1.56 6.80 -10.19
CA LEU A 32 2.92 7.18 -9.84
C LEU A 32 2.98 8.10 -8.62
N SER A 33 1.95 8.90 -8.37
CA SER A 33 1.85 9.68 -7.14
C SER A 33 1.84 8.81 -5.88
N ILE A 34 1.29 7.59 -5.94
CA ILE A 34 1.31 6.64 -4.82
C ILE A 34 2.75 6.15 -4.57
N LEU A 35 3.52 5.91 -5.64
CA LEU A 35 4.91 5.44 -5.53
C LEU A 35 5.87 6.52 -5.00
N ASN A 36 5.50 7.79 -5.13
CA ASN A 36 6.28 8.93 -4.65
C ASN A 36 6.02 9.27 -3.17
N MET A 37 5.31 8.42 -2.42
CA MET A 37 4.97 8.66 -1.01
C MET A 37 6.11 8.36 -0.01
N GLU A 38 7.29 7.97 -0.49
CA GLU A 38 8.49 7.73 0.34
C GLU A 38 8.20 6.83 1.56
N ASP A 39 8.43 7.31 2.79
CA ASP A 39 8.21 6.55 4.02
C ASP A 39 6.72 6.18 4.24
N ASP A 40 5.80 7.01 3.76
CA ASP A 40 4.36 6.74 3.87
C ASP A 40 3.95 5.54 3.00
N LEU A 41 4.70 5.23 1.93
CA LEU A 41 4.47 4.03 1.12
C LEU A 41 4.72 2.75 1.93
N LEU A 42 5.72 2.77 2.83
CA LEU A 42 6.00 1.63 3.70
C LEU A 42 4.87 1.43 4.71
N ALA A 43 4.39 2.51 5.34
CA ALA A 43 3.25 2.46 6.24
C ALA A 43 1.97 1.95 5.53
N LEU A 44 1.76 2.35 4.28
CA LEU A 44 0.67 1.84 3.44
C LEU A 44 0.82 0.33 3.17
N GLY A 45 2.06 -0.11 2.90
CA GLY A 45 2.47 -1.50 2.75
C GLY A 45 2.42 -2.33 4.04
N GLU A 46 2.17 -1.72 5.20
CA GLU A 46 1.84 -2.40 6.46
C GLU A 46 0.32 -2.43 6.71
N ALA A 47 -0.41 -1.45 6.19
CA ALA A 47 -1.85 -1.32 6.37
C ALA A 47 -2.70 -2.12 5.37
N LEU A 48 -2.25 -2.30 4.12
CA LEU A 48 -3.08 -2.81 3.01
C LEU A 48 -2.55 -4.07 2.34
N ASP A 49 -3.40 -5.07 2.07
CA ASP A 49 -3.02 -6.18 1.20
C ASP A 49 -3.17 -5.76 -0.27
N ILE A 50 -2.05 -5.51 -0.97
CA ILE A 50 -2.06 -5.09 -2.38
C ILE A 50 -2.22 -6.34 -3.25
N ALA A 51 -3.44 -6.59 -3.71
CA ALA A 51 -3.76 -7.74 -4.56
C ALA A 51 -3.34 -7.51 -6.03
N TYR A 52 -3.49 -6.29 -6.53
CA TYR A 52 -3.17 -5.96 -7.92
C TYR A 52 -2.63 -4.53 -8.04
N PHE A 53 -1.37 -4.37 -8.42
CA PHE A 53 -0.77 -3.07 -8.72
C PHE A 53 0.44 -3.25 -9.66
N PRO A 54 0.23 -3.23 -10.99
CA PRO A 54 1.27 -3.58 -11.98
C PRO A 54 2.53 -2.72 -11.92
N GLU A 55 2.43 -1.45 -11.53
CA GLU A 55 3.60 -0.56 -11.42
C GLU A 55 4.44 -0.81 -10.16
N ALA A 56 3.85 -1.44 -9.12
CA ALA A 56 4.49 -1.60 -7.81
C ALA A 56 4.88 -3.04 -7.49
N SER A 57 4.26 -4.02 -8.16
CA SER A 57 4.39 -5.44 -7.82
C SER A 57 4.29 -6.32 -9.06
N SER A 58 5.19 -7.30 -9.16
CA SER A 58 5.10 -8.40 -10.12
C SER A 58 4.16 -9.52 -9.65
N ASN A 59 3.81 -9.56 -8.36
CA ASN A 59 2.88 -10.51 -7.80
C ASN A 59 1.44 -10.02 -7.98
N MET A 60 0.84 -10.32 -9.14
CA MET A 60 -0.55 -9.99 -9.46
C MET A 60 -1.48 -11.12 -9.03
N GLN A 61 -2.35 -10.82 -8.07
CA GLN A 61 -3.45 -11.68 -7.63
C GLN A 61 -4.77 -11.18 -8.26
N PRO A 62 -5.83 -12.01 -8.27
CA PRO A 62 -7.16 -11.53 -8.62
C PRO A 62 -7.55 -10.31 -7.78
N GLY A 63 -8.26 -9.36 -8.39
CA GLY A 63 -8.73 -8.13 -7.74
C GLY A 63 -9.59 -8.41 -6.48
N PRO A 64 -9.83 -7.38 -5.66
CA PRO A 64 -10.52 -7.48 -4.38
C PRO A 64 -11.93 -8.07 -4.49
#